data_AF-A0A7S1JU62-F1
#
_entry.id   AF-A0A7S1JU62-F1
#
_cell.length_a   1.000
_cell.length_b   1.000
_cell.length_c   1.000
_cell.angle_alpha   90.00
_cell.angle_beta   90.00
_cell.angle_gamma   90.00
#
_symmetry.space_group_name_H-M   'P 1'
#
loop_
_entity.id
_entity.type
_entity.pdbx_description
1 polymer ?
#
loop_
_entity_poly.entity_id
_entity_poly.type
_entity_poly.pdbx_seq_one_letter_code
_entity_poly.pdbx_strand_id
1 'polypeptide(L)'
;MNGKECTKPNYANMLTYCDKGYTMHKGKCIKYETTRETAPAEYYCPKGYTDAGDNCARTSSAHAHAYCPKGYTLQGKDTCESYKTAEPEKYCSKGTETKEGCGKHDTVPKTSSCPKGYTEGKKGCERCYTSKKHTHCDYTKMVHSCPKGYTMNGKECTKPNYANMLTYCDKGYTMHKGKCIKYETTRETAPAEYYCPKGYTDAGDNCARTSSAHAHAYCPKGYTLQGKDTCESYKTAEPEKYCSKGTETKEGCGKHDTVPKTSSCPKGYTEGKKGCERCYTSKKHTHCDYTKMVHSCPKGYTMNGKECT
;
A
#
# COMPACT_ATOMS: atom_id res chain seq x y z
N MET A 1 -28.56 39.78 67.25
CA MET A 1 -27.89 39.28 68.47
C MET A 1 -28.29 40.18 69.62
N ASN A 2 -29.06 39.67 70.56
CA ASN A 2 -29.50 40.41 71.74
C ASN A 2 -28.25 40.79 72.54
N GLY A 3 -27.98 42.09 72.75
CA GLY A 3 -26.77 42.65 73.39
C GLY A 3 -26.62 42.29 74.88
N LYS A 4 -26.57 40.99 75.16
CA LYS A 4 -26.53 40.37 76.49
C LYS A 4 -25.19 39.65 76.75
N GLU A 5 -24.37 39.44 75.73
CA GLU A 5 -23.14 38.63 75.83
C GLU A 5 -21.95 39.34 75.18
N CYS A 6 -20.78 39.19 75.81
CA CYS A 6 -19.49 39.68 75.32
C CYS A 6 -18.77 38.55 74.58
N THR A 7 -18.17 38.82 73.41
CA THR A 7 -17.47 37.80 72.60
C THR A 7 -15.97 38.09 72.49
N LYS A 8 -15.16 37.04 72.61
CA LYS A 8 -13.72 37.06 72.32
C LYS A 8 -13.39 35.98 71.28
N PRO A 9 -12.61 36.28 70.23
CA PRO A 9 -12.15 35.24 69.32
C PRO A 9 -11.22 34.29 70.08
N ASN A 10 -11.54 32.99 70.07
CA ASN A 10 -10.71 31.97 70.69
C ASN A 10 -9.81 31.31 69.65
N TYR A 11 -8.59 31.84 69.52
CA TYR A 11 -7.57 31.35 68.59
C TYR A 11 -6.95 30.00 69.01
N ALA A 12 -7.22 29.50 70.22
CA ALA A 12 -6.73 28.19 70.67
C ALA A 12 -7.52 27.00 70.11
N ASN A 13 -8.71 27.25 69.53
CA ASN A 13 -9.61 26.24 68.98
C ASN A 13 -9.68 26.31 67.44
N MET A 14 -8.54 26.61 66.81
CA MET A 14 -8.37 26.51 65.37
C MET A 14 -8.55 25.03 64.96
N LEU A 15 -9.41 24.74 63.98
CA LEU A 15 -9.63 23.38 63.49
C LEU A 15 -8.28 22.74 63.14
N THR A 16 -7.88 21.69 63.88
CA THR A 16 -6.61 20.97 63.68
C THR A 16 -6.74 19.80 62.72
N TYR A 17 -7.96 19.47 62.31
CA TYR A 17 -8.24 18.37 61.39
C TYR A 17 -9.41 18.74 60.46
N CYS A 18 -9.38 18.18 59.26
CA CYS A 18 -10.46 18.28 58.29
C CYS A 18 -11.20 16.95 58.18
N ASP A 19 -12.47 16.99 57.82
CA ASP A 19 -13.27 15.79 57.55
C ASP A 19 -12.73 15.03 56.33
N LYS A 20 -13.10 13.74 56.20
CA LYS A 20 -12.62 12.87 55.11
C LYS A 20 -12.97 13.48 53.75
N GLY A 21 -11.96 13.61 52.88
CA GLY A 21 -12.09 14.22 51.55
C GLY A 21 -11.69 15.70 51.48
N TYR A 22 -11.29 16.30 52.60
CA TYR A 22 -10.83 17.68 52.68
C TYR A 22 -9.35 17.74 53.11
N THR A 23 -8.64 18.76 52.64
CA THR A 23 -7.22 19.00 52.94
C THR A 23 -7.05 20.37 53.60
N MET A 24 -6.17 20.45 54.61
CA MET A 24 -5.90 21.68 55.35
C MET A 24 -4.95 22.57 54.56
N HIS A 25 -5.39 23.78 54.19
CA HIS A 25 -4.54 24.75 53.50
C HIS A 25 -4.68 26.13 54.17
N LYS A 26 -3.62 26.58 54.85
CA LYS A 26 -3.57 27.85 55.61
C LYS A 26 -4.76 28.02 56.59
N GLY A 27 -5.07 26.98 57.37
CA GLY A 27 -6.12 27.04 58.40
C GLY A 27 -7.57 26.91 57.90
N LYS A 28 -7.76 26.57 56.61
CA LYS A 28 -9.07 26.28 56.02
C LYS A 28 -9.08 24.87 55.43
N CYS A 29 -10.20 24.17 55.58
CA CYS A 29 -10.43 22.89 54.93
C CYS A 29 -10.92 23.10 53.50
N ILE A 30 -10.22 22.51 52.54
CA ILE A 30 -10.48 22.61 51.12
C ILE A 30 -10.81 21.23 50.55
N LYS A 31 -11.93 21.12 49.83
CA LYS A 31 -12.26 19.96 49.00
C LYS A 31 -11.94 20.29 47.54
N TYR A 32 -11.15 19.44 46.90
CA TYR A 32 -10.97 19.49 45.45
C TYR A 32 -11.92 18.47 44.83
N GLU A 33 -12.82 18.93 43.96
CA GLU A 33 -13.64 18.02 43.16
C GLU A 33 -12.96 17.81 41.81
N THR A 34 -12.39 16.62 41.62
CA THR A 34 -11.85 16.23 40.32
C THR A 34 -12.89 15.37 39.62
N THR A 35 -13.46 15.86 38.53
CA THR A 35 -14.33 15.08 37.65
C THR A 35 -13.51 14.43 36.55
N ARG A 36 -13.79 13.15 36.27
CA ARG A 36 -13.19 12.39 35.18
C ARG A 36 -14.19 12.33 34.03
N GLU A 37 -13.81 12.86 32.88
CA GLU A 37 -14.58 12.75 31.64
C GLU A 37 -13.91 11.73 30.72
N THR A 38 -14.72 10.88 30.09
CA THR A 38 -14.25 9.86 29.15
C THR A 38 -14.82 10.12 27.76
N ALA A 39 -13.99 9.97 26.73
CA ALA A 39 -14.38 10.00 25.33
C ALA A 39 -13.78 8.78 24.60
N PRO A 40 -14.43 8.28 23.53
CA PRO A 40 -13.81 7.27 22.68
C PRO A 40 -12.59 7.85 21.95
N ALA A 41 -11.57 7.03 21.73
CA ALA A 41 -10.46 7.38 20.85
C ALA A 41 -10.92 7.42 19.39
N GLU A 42 -10.42 8.40 18.64
CA GLU A 42 -10.61 8.46 17.20
C GLU A 42 -9.44 7.77 16.49
N TYR A 43 -9.70 7.20 15.31
CA TYR A 43 -8.76 6.38 14.57
C TYR A 43 -8.51 6.96 13.19
N TYR A 44 -7.24 7.05 12.79
CA TYR A 44 -6.86 7.42 11.43
C TYR A 44 -5.80 6.48 10.88
N CYS A 45 -5.81 6.36 9.55
CA CYS A 45 -4.83 5.53 8.86
C CYS A 45 -3.51 6.27 8.63
N PRO A 46 -2.37 5.56 8.78
CA PRO A 46 -1.07 6.10 8.40
C PRO A 46 -1.07 6.58 6.95
N LYS A 47 -0.20 7.56 6.64
CA LYS A 47 -0.12 8.14 5.30
C LYS A 47 0.03 7.06 4.23
N GLY A 48 -0.90 7.06 3.27
CA GLY A 48 -0.94 6.13 2.15
C GLY A 48 -1.75 4.85 2.39
N TYR A 49 -2.31 4.64 3.58
CA TYR A 49 -3.29 3.58 3.84
C TYR A 49 -4.71 4.15 3.91
N THR A 50 -5.68 3.32 3.58
CA THR A 50 -7.12 3.62 3.65
C THR A 50 -7.79 2.75 4.71
N ASP A 51 -8.95 3.20 5.18
CA ASP A 51 -9.76 2.44 6.13
C ASP A 51 -10.18 1.09 5.54
N ALA A 52 -10.00 0.03 6.33
CA ALA A 52 -10.37 -1.34 6.01
C ALA A 52 -10.96 -2.04 7.25
N GLY A 53 -11.76 -1.30 8.03
CA GLY A 53 -12.39 -1.77 9.26
C GLY A 53 -11.47 -1.57 10.47
N ASP A 54 -11.14 -2.65 11.17
CA ASP A 54 -10.28 -2.57 12.38
C ASP A 54 -8.81 -2.21 12.07
N ASN A 55 -8.42 -2.25 10.80
CA ASN A 55 -7.07 -1.94 10.35
C ASN A 55 -7.10 -1.08 9.09
N CYS A 56 -5.93 -0.55 8.78
CA CYS A 56 -5.69 0.22 7.58
C CYS A 56 -5.09 -0.68 6.50
N ALA A 57 -5.55 -0.56 5.26
CA ALA A 57 -5.03 -1.32 4.13
C ALA A 57 -4.42 -0.39 3.09
N ARG A 58 -3.39 -0.89 2.40
CA ARG A 58 -2.86 -0.25 1.19
C ARG A 58 -2.67 -1.31 0.13
N THR A 59 -3.27 -1.08 -1.03
CA THR A 59 -3.12 -1.92 -2.21
C THR A 59 -2.07 -1.30 -3.12
N SER A 60 -1.03 -2.07 -3.46
CA SER A 60 -0.07 -1.72 -4.50
C SER A 60 -0.31 -2.57 -5.74
N SER A 61 -0.19 -1.98 -6.93
CA SER A 61 -0.20 -2.70 -8.20
C SER A 61 1.22 -2.90 -8.74
N ALA A 62 1.41 -3.98 -9.47
CA ALA A 62 2.59 -4.26 -10.27
C ALA A 62 2.16 -4.90 -11.58
N HIS A 63 2.96 -4.72 -12.63
CA HIS A 63 2.71 -5.40 -13.89
C HIS A 63 3.03 -6.89 -13.78
N ALA A 64 2.21 -7.72 -14.44
CA ALA A 64 2.50 -9.13 -14.59
C ALA A 64 3.69 -9.33 -15.53
N HIS A 65 4.50 -10.36 -15.26
CA HIS A 65 5.66 -10.70 -16.08
C HIS A 65 5.26 -11.70 -17.16
N ALA A 66 5.45 -11.31 -18.42
CA ALA A 66 5.21 -12.17 -19.57
C ALA A 66 6.33 -13.21 -19.70
N TYR A 67 5.96 -14.45 -20.02
CA TYR A 67 6.90 -15.51 -20.40
C TYR A 67 6.30 -16.40 -21.48
N CYS A 68 7.17 -17.12 -22.18
CA CYS A 68 6.76 -18.02 -23.25
C CYS A 68 6.82 -19.49 -22.81
N PRO A 69 5.92 -20.32 -23.34
CA PRO A 69 6.02 -21.77 -23.23
C PRO A 69 7.36 -22.28 -23.77
N LYS A 70 7.75 -23.49 -23.34
CA LYS A 70 9.01 -24.11 -23.75
C LYS A 70 9.10 -24.20 -25.29
N GLY A 71 10.20 -23.68 -25.85
CA GLY A 71 10.45 -23.69 -27.30
C GLY A 71 10.00 -22.44 -28.04
N TYR A 72 9.37 -21.48 -27.35
CA TYR A 72 8.98 -20.19 -27.91
C TYR A 72 9.82 -19.05 -27.31
N THR A 73 9.92 -17.96 -28.06
CA THR A 73 10.62 -16.72 -27.67
C THR A 73 9.65 -15.55 -27.69
N LEU A 74 9.76 -14.66 -26.69
CA LEU A 74 8.84 -13.52 -26.57
C LEU A 74 9.20 -12.47 -27.63
N GLN A 75 8.21 -12.12 -28.46
CA GLN A 75 8.29 -11.11 -29.50
C GLN A 75 7.31 -9.98 -29.17
N GLY A 76 7.85 -8.82 -28.84
CA GLY A 76 7.05 -7.71 -28.33
C GLY A 76 6.56 -7.95 -26.91
N LYS A 77 5.28 -7.69 -26.66
CA LYS A 77 4.71 -7.70 -25.30
C LYS A 77 3.99 -9.00 -24.96
N ASP A 78 3.16 -9.49 -25.89
CA ASP A 78 2.16 -10.53 -25.58
C ASP A 78 2.21 -11.72 -26.56
N THR A 79 3.15 -11.72 -27.52
CA THR A 79 3.23 -12.73 -28.58
C THR A 79 4.49 -13.57 -28.42
N CYS A 80 4.31 -14.89 -28.35
CA CYS A 80 5.40 -15.85 -28.31
C CYS A 80 5.56 -16.49 -29.69
N GLU A 81 6.80 -16.59 -30.17
CA GLU A 81 7.10 -17.13 -31.50
C GLU A 81 8.14 -18.23 -31.44
N SER A 82 7.93 -19.26 -32.24
CA SER A 82 8.94 -20.27 -32.55
C SER A 82 9.05 -20.45 -34.06
N TYR A 83 10.25 -20.84 -34.49
CA TYR A 83 10.58 -21.05 -35.89
C TYR A 83 10.98 -22.52 -36.08
N LYS A 84 10.23 -23.24 -36.89
CA LYS A 84 10.60 -24.59 -37.31
C LYS A 84 11.13 -24.51 -38.72
N THR A 85 12.39 -24.91 -38.90
CA THR A 85 12.98 -25.06 -40.22
C THR A 85 12.79 -26.51 -40.65
N ALA A 86 11.97 -26.75 -41.66
CA ALA A 86 11.82 -28.05 -42.27
C ALA A 86 13.09 -28.44 -43.04
N GLU A 87 13.33 -29.75 -43.18
CA GLU A 87 14.41 -30.23 -44.01
C GLU A 87 14.24 -29.77 -45.46
N PRO A 88 15.32 -29.38 -46.14
CA PRO A 88 15.22 -28.84 -47.47
C PRO A 88 14.79 -29.89 -48.50
N GLU A 89 13.79 -29.55 -49.31
CA GLU A 89 13.47 -30.31 -50.52
C GLU A 89 14.52 -30.04 -51.61
N LYS A 90 15.00 -31.11 -52.25
CA LYS A 90 15.97 -31.04 -53.34
C LYS A 90 15.24 -30.84 -54.66
N TYR A 91 15.60 -29.80 -55.41
CA TYR A 91 14.95 -29.45 -56.67
C TYR A 91 15.97 -29.25 -57.81
N CYS A 92 15.64 -29.74 -59.00
CA CYS A 92 16.30 -29.39 -60.27
C CYS A 92 15.25 -28.85 -61.24
N SER A 93 15.59 -27.84 -62.04
CA SER A 93 14.70 -27.31 -63.08
C SER A 93 14.37 -28.41 -64.11
N LYS A 94 13.13 -28.43 -64.63
CA LYS A 94 12.65 -29.46 -65.56
C LYS A 94 13.61 -29.62 -66.76
N GLY A 95 14.09 -30.85 -67.00
CA GLY A 95 15.02 -31.17 -68.08
C GLY A 95 16.51 -31.02 -67.73
N THR A 96 16.84 -30.74 -66.46
CA THR A 96 18.24 -30.64 -65.97
C THR A 96 18.61 -31.76 -64.99
N GLU A 97 17.79 -32.79 -64.85
CA GLU A 97 18.08 -33.90 -63.94
C GLU A 97 19.11 -34.86 -64.56
N THR A 98 20.21 -35.08 -63.84
CA THR A 98 21.23 -36.06 -64.21
C THR A 98 21.50 -37.01 -63.04
N LYS A 99 22.14 -38.16 -63.30
CA LYS A 99 22.50 -39.14 -62.24
C LYS A 99 23.43 -38.57 -61.16
N GLU A 100 24.18 -37.52 -61.48
CA GLU A 100 25.20 -36.92 -60.60
C GLU A 100 24.78 -35.56 -60.02
N GLY A 101 23.65 -34.97 -60.46
CA GLY A 101 23.20 -33.65 -59.99
C GLY A 101 22.27 -32.92 -60.97
N CYS A 102 22.12 -31.61 -60.80
CA CYS A 102 21.37 -30.79 -61.75
C CYS A 102 22.32 -30.25 -62.85
N GLY A 103 22.14 -30.69 -64.10
CA GLY A 103 22.94 -30.27 -65.26
C GLY A 103 22.23 -30.52 -66.59
N LYS A 104 22.70 -29.90 -67.67
CA LYS A 104 22.12 -30.08 -69.02
C LYS A 104 22.74 -31.30 -69.73
N HIS A 105 21.97 -31.92 -70.60
CA HIS A 105 22.49 -32.87 -71.58
C HIS A 105 22.84 -32.12 -72.87
N ASP A 106 24.04 -32.37 -73.39
CA ASP A 106 24.34 -32.01 -74.77
C ASP A 106 23.75 -33.08 -75.68
N THR A 107 22.95 -32.64 -76.66
CA THR A 107 22.41 -33.51 -77.72
C THR A 107 23.16 -33.26 -79.01
N VAL A 108 23.54 -34.35 -79.68
CA VAL A 108 24.09 -34.31 -81.02
C VAL A 108 23.36 -35.33 -81.90
N PRO A 109 23.22 -35.08 -83.21
CA PRO A 109 22.62 -36.05 -84.11
C PRO A 109 23.46 -37.32 -84.16
N LYS A 110 22.79 -38.48 -84.26
CA LYS A 110 23.48 -39.76 -84.48
C LYS A 110 24.08 -39.80 -85.88
N THR A 111 25.29 -40.33 -86.01
CA THR A 111 25.90 -40.57 -87.31
C THR A 111 25.40 -41.89 -87.87
N SER A 112 25.06 -41.90 -89.15
CA SER A 112 24.58 -43.11 -89.84
C SER A 112 25.55 -43.44 -90.95
N SER A 113 26.10 -44.65 -90.93
CA SER A 113 27.07 -45.11 -91.93
C SER A 113 26.79 -46.55 -92.35
N CYS A 114 27.17 -46.90 -93.58
CA CYS A 114 27.02 -48.27 -94.05
C CYS A 114 28.10 -49.20 -93.47
N PRO A 115 27.75 -50.47 -93.18
CA PRO A 115 28.74 -51.48 -92.81
C PRO A 115 29.85 -51.59 -93.87
N LYS A 116 31.04 -52.00 -93.44
CA LYS A 116 32.20 -52.15 -94.33
C LYS A 116 31.85 -53.02 -95.53
N GLY A 117 32.02 -52.47 -96.73
CA GLY A 117 31.73 -53.14 -98.01
C GLY A 117 30.38 -52.77 -98.65
N TYR A 118 29.51 -52.04 -97.95
CA TYR A 118 28.24 -51.54 -98.50
C TYR A 118 28.33 -50.04 -98.81
N THR A 119 27.65 -49.61 -99.87
CA THR A 119 27.51 -48.21 -100.29
C THR A 119 26.11 -47.71 -100.01
N GLU A 120 25.94 -46.39 -99.91
CA GLU A 120 24.63 -45.78 -99.71
C GLU A 120 23.78 -45.90 -100.99
N GLY A 121 22.59 -46.49 -100.87
CA GLY A 121 21.65 -46.73 -101.95
C GLY A 121 20.22 -46.28 -101.58
N LYS A 122 19.29 -46.36 -102.54
CA LYS A 122 17.92 -45.81 -102.37
C LYS A 122 17.08 -46.50 -101.27
N LYS A 123 17.46 -47.70 -100.85
CA LYS A 123 16.75 -48.50 -99.82
C LYS A 123 17.58 -48.69 -98.53
N GLY A 124 18.64 -47.89 -98.34
CA GLY A 124 19.58 -48.03 -97.22
C GLY A 124 20.98 -48.35 -97.74
N CYS A 125 21.68 -49.30 -97.11
CA CYS A 125 23.01 -49.70 -97.55
C CYS A 125 22.91 -50.87 -98.53
N GLU A 126 23.53 -50.76 -99.70
CA GLU A 126 23.52 -51.79 -100.74
C GLU A 126 24.93 -52.25 -101.12
N ARG A 127 25.05 -53.52 -101.49
CA ARG A 127 26.27 -54.09 -102.04
C ARG A 127 25.90 -54.97 -103.22
N CYS A 128 26.25 -54.53 -104.42
CA CYS A 128 25.92 -55.22 -105.65
C CYS A 128 27.11 -56.01 -106.19
N TYR A 129 26.84 -57.21 -106.69
CA TYR A 129 27.80 -58.04 -107.43
C TYR A 129 27.29 -58.21 -108.85
N THR A 130 28.13 -57.86 -109.82
CA THR A 130 27.81 -57.93 -111.23
C THR A 130 28.49 -59.15 -111.85
N SER A 131 27.71 -60.05 -112.43
CA SER A 131 28.21 -61.14 -113.29
C SER A 131 27.84 -60.87 -114.75
N LYS A 132 28.41 -61.60 -115.72
CA LYS A 132 28.17 -61.39 -117.17
C LYS A 132 26.69 -61.56 -117.61
N LYS A 133 25.78 -62.00 -116.74
CA LYS A 133 24.35 -62.21 -117.06
C LYS A 133 23.34 -61.62 -116.05
N HIS A 134 23.72 -61.37 -114.79
CA HIS A 134 22.83 -60.81 -113.77
C HIS A 134 23.58 -59.97 -112.73
N THR A 135 22.91 -58.94 -112.21
CA THR A 135 23.34 -58.13 -111.04
C THR A 135 22.51 -58.51 -109.83
N HIS A 136 23.15 -58.94 -108.75
CA HIS A 136 22.51 -59.21 -107.46
C HIS A 136 22.96 -58.16 -106.45
N CYS A 137 22.03 -57.59 -105.68
CA CYS A 137 22.34 -56.61 -104.65
C CYS A 137 21.84 -57.09 -103.29
N ASP A 138 22.75 -57.12 -102.31
CA ASP A 138 22.41 -57.31 -100.90
C ASP A 138 22.05 -55.96 -100.29
N TYR A 139 21.00 -55.91 -99.47
CA TYR A 139 20.58 -54.69 -98.77
C TYR A 139 20.68 -54.87 -97.26
N THR A 140 21.10 -53.82 -96.55
CA THR A 140 21.14 -53.78 -95.10
C THR A 140 20.81 -52.39 -94.58
N LYS A 141 20.48 -52.29 -93.29
CA LYS A 141 20.18 -51.02 -92.61
C LYS A 141 21.47 -50.27 -92.29
N MET A 142 21.39 -48.94 -92.26
CA MET A 142 22.50 -48.11 -91.78
C MET A 142 22.82 -48.44 -90.32
N VAL A 143 24.10 -48.45 -89.98
CA VAL A 143 24.54 -48.56 -88.60
C VAL A 143 24.53 -47.16 -88.00
N HIS A 144 23.82 -47.03 -86.88
CA HIS A 144 23.80 -45.80 -86.11
C HIS A 144 24.87 -45.87 -85.02
N SER A 145 25.71 -44.84 -84.96
CA SER A 145 26.73 -44.68 -83.94
C SER A 145 26.68 -43.28 -83.35
N CYS A 146 27.16 -43.16 -82.12
CA CYS A 146 27.33 -41.87 -81.45
C CYS A 146 28.80 -41.46 -81.45
N PRO A 147 29.09 -40.15 -81.51
CA PRO A 147 30.45 -39.64 -81.33
C PRO A 147 31.07 -40.13 -80.01
N LYS A 148 32.41 -40.20 -79.96
CA LYS A 148 33.14 -40.68 -78.78
C LYS A 148 32.71 -39.89 -77.53
N GLY A 149 32.18 -40.61 -76.54
CA GLY A 149 31.71 -40.04 -75.28
C GLY A 149 30.23 -39.65 -75.22
N TYR A 150 29.45 -39.87 -76.29
CA TYR A 150 27.99 -39.76 -76.30
C TYR A 150 27.33 -41.15 -76.30
N THR A 151 26.15 -41.25 -75.69
CA THR A 151 25.36 -42.48 -75.58
C THR A 151 24.09 -42.35 -76.41
N MET A 152 23.65 -43.42 -77.06
CA MET A 152 22.46 -43.42 -77.89
C MET A 152 21.19 -43.32 -77.04
N ASN A 153 20.37 -42.29 -77.26
CA ASN A 153 19.10 -42.06 -76.61
C ASN A 153 18.01 -41.77 -77.66
N GLY A 154 17.34 -42.83 -78.12
CA GLY A 154 16.32 -42.72 -79.17
C GLY A 154 16.89 -42.33 -80.54
N LYS A 155 16.51 -41.15 -81.03
CA LYS A 155 16.99 -40.61 -82.33
C LYS A 155 18.27 -39.78 -82.22
N GLU A 156 18.70 -39.46 -81.00
CA GLU A 156 19.82 -38.56 -80.72
C GLU A 156 20.88 -39.25 -79.87
N CYS A 157 22.05 -38.64 -79.83
CA CYS A 157 23.15 -39.03 -78.96
C CYS A 157 23.27 -38.01 -77.83
N THR A 158 23.24 -38.46 -76.58
CA THR A 158 23.30 -37.60 -75.39
C THR A 158 24.61 -37.78 -74.63
N LYS A 159 25.16 -36.69 -74.12
CA LYS A 159 26.27 -36.71 -73.17
C LYS A 159 25.95 -35.78 -72.00
N PRO A 160 26.20 -36.17 -70.73
CA PRO A 160 26.08 -35.26 -69.62
C PRO A 160 27.07 -34.09 -69.79
N ASN A 161 26.57 -32.86 -69.75
CA ASN A 161 27.42 -31.68 -69.78
C ASN A 161 27.56 -31.10 -68.37
N TYR A 162 28.66 -31.46 -67.72
CA TYR A 162 29.00 -31.02 -66.38
C TYR A 162 29.42 -29.55 -66.29
N ALA A 163 29.75 -28.89 -67.41
CA ALA A 163 30.07 -27.46 -67.42
C ALA A 163 28.82 -26.58 -67.19
N ASN A 164 27.62 -27.13 -67.46
CA ASN A 164 26.33 -26.50 -67.24
C ASN A 164 25.64 -27.04 -65.97
N MET A 165 26.41 -27.36 -64.93
CA MET A 165 25.84 -27.53 -63.60
C MET A 165 25.27 -26.17 -63.19
N LEU A 166 23.99 -26.10 -62.78
CA LEU A 166 23.31 -24.83 -62.47
C LEU A 166 24.26 -23.94 -61.64
N THR A 167 24.69 -22.79 -62.18
CA THR A 167 25.54 -21.84 -61.45
C THR A 167 24.71 -20.94 -60.53
N TYR A 168 23.39 -20.96 -60.70
CA TYR A 168 22.43 -20.19 -59.94
C TYR A 168 21.19 -21.03 -59.69
N CYS A 169 20.58 -20.84 -58.52
CA CYS A 169 19.28 -21.42 -58.19
C CYS A 169 18.17 -20.38 -58.41
N ASP A 170 16.95 -20.85 -58.64
CA ASP A 170 15.77 -19.99 -58.74
C ASP A 170 15.56 -19.20 -57.43
N LYS A 171 14.84 -18.08 -57.51
CA LYS A 171 14.59 -17.20 -56.36
C LYS A 171 13.95 -17.99 -55.21
N GLY A 172 14.57 -17.96 -54.04
CA GLY A 172 14.13 -18.71 -52.84
C GLY A 172 14.82 -20.05 -52.63
N TYR A 173 15.70 -20.47 -53.55
CA TYR A 173 16.53 -21.67 -53.43
C TYR A 173 18.00 -21.29 -53.27
N THR A 174 18.76 -22.10 -52.53
CA THR A 174 20.20 -21.91 -52.27
C THR A 174 20.99 -23.10 -52.81
N MET A 175 22.18 -22.86 -53.35
CA MET A 175 23.06 -23.93 -53.84
C MET A 175 23.73 -24.65 -52.68
N HIS A 176 23.51 -25.96 -52.56
CA HIS A 176 24.18 -26.79 -51.56
C HIS A 176 24.60 -28.13 -52.18
N LYS A 177 25.92 -28.37 -52.25
CA LYS A 177 26.53 -29.58 -52.83
C LYS A 177 26.03 -29.91 -54.26
N GLY A 178 25.94 -28.89 -55.12
CA GLY A 178 25.55 -29.06 -56.53
C GLY A 178 24.04 -29.27 -56.77
N LYS A 179 23.20 -29.02 -55.75
CA LYS A 179 21.74 -29.06 -55.84
C LYS A 179 21.12 -27.81 -55.24
N CYS A 180 19.99 -27.39 -55.80
CA CYS A 180 19.20 -26.30 -55.24
C CYS A 180 18.30 -26.81 -54.12
N ILE A 181 18.38 -26.15 -52.97
CA ILE A 181 17.59 -26.47 -51.78
C ILE A 181 16.77 -25.27 -51.34
N LYS A 182 15.53 -25.51 -50.92
CA LYS A 182 14.67 -24.49 -50.29
C LYS A 182 14.40 -24.91 -48.86
N TYR A 183 14.71 -24.02 -47.92
CA TYR A 183 14.33 -24.19 -46.53
C TYR A 183 12.92 -23.62 -46.35
N GLU A 184 12.02 -24.41 -45.77
CA GLU A 184 10.75 -23.88 -45.31
C GLU A 184 10.88 -23.54 -43.84
N THR A 185 10.75 -22.26 -43.51
CA THR A 185 10.64 -21.82 -42.12
C THR A 185 9.19 -21.53 -41.84
N THR A 186 8.56 -22.37 -41.01
CA THR A 186 7.22 -22.09 -40.50
C THR A 186 7.32 -21.32 -39.18
N ARG A 187 6.52 -20.26 -39.07
CA ARG A 187 6.37 -19.46 -37.85
C ARG A 187 5.14 -19.96 -37.10
N GLU A 188 5.33 -20.40 -35.87
CA GLU A 188 4.24 -20.74 -34.96
C GLU A 188 4.13 -19.66 -33.90
N THR A 189 2.89 -19.23 -33.62
CA THR A 189 2.58 -18.20 -32.61
C THR A 189 1.77 -18.80 -31.48
N ALA A 190 2.13 -18.43 -30.24
CA ALA A 190 1.37 -18.75 -29.04
C ALA A 190 1.15 -17.46 -28.22
N PRO A 191 0.07 -17.37 -27.42
CA PRO A 191 -0.08 -16.28 -26.46
C PRO A 191 1.00 -16.39 -25.37
N ALA A 192 1.48 -15.24 -24.88
CA ALA A 192 2.31 -15.21 -23.69
C ALA A 192 1.50 -15.61 -22.45
N GLU A 193 2.16 -16.31 -21.53
CA GLU A 193 1.64 -16.58 -20.19
C GLU A 193 2.15 -15.52 -19.22
N TYR A 194 1.43 -15.30 -18.12
CA TYR A 194 1.72 -14.25 -17.15
C TYR A 194 1.84 -14.81 -15.75
N TYR A 195 2.83 -14.30 -15.01
CA TYR A 195 2.94 -14.57 -13.57
C TYR A 195 3.15 -13.28 -12.79
N CYS A 196 2.69 -13.29 -11.55
CA CYS A 196 2.87 -12.16 -10.66
C CYS A 196 4.24 -12.18 -9.98
N PRO A 197 4.90 -11.01 -9.84
CA PRO A 197 6.11 -10.88 -9.05
C PRO A 197 5.93 -11.44 -7.64
N LYS A 198 7.03 -11.90 -7.04
CA LYS A 198 6.99 -12.49 -5.69
C LYS A 198 6.28 -11.57 -4.69
N GLY A 199 5.26 -12.11 -4.04
CA GLY A 199 4.45 -11.41 -3.04
C GLY A 199 3.24 -10.64 -3.59
N TYR A 200 3.02 -10.64 -4.90
CA TYR A 200 1.79 -10.15 -5.52
C TYR A 200 0.91 -11.33 -5.97
N THR A 201 -0.39 -11.11 -6.01
CA THR A 201 -1.41 -12.06 -6.48
C THR A 201 -2.10 -11.53 -7.73
N ASP A 202 -2.68 -12.44 -8.50
CA ASP A 202 -3.47 -12.10 -9.68
C ASP A 202 -4.67 -11.22 -9.30
N ALA A 203 -4.83 -10.11 -10.02
CA ALA A 203 -5.94 -9.18 -9.91
C ALA A 203 -6.47 -8.79 -11.32
N GLY A 204 -6.44 -9.74 -12.27
CA GLY A 204 -6.89 -9.56 -13.64
C GLY A 204 -5.73 -9.10 -14.54
N ASP A 205 -5.81 -7.87 -15.07
CA ASP A 205 -4.78 -7.35 -15.98
C ASP A 205 -3.44 -7.01 -15.29
N ASN A 206 -3.44 -6.94 -13.96
CA ASN A 206 -2.26 -6.60 -13.17
C ASN A 206 -2.20 -7.47 -11.91
N CYS A 207 -1.05 -7.40 -11.27
CA CYS A 207 -0.80 -8.05 -10.00
C CYS A 207 -1.04 -7.07 -8.86
N ALA A 208 -1.69 -7.51 -7.79
CA ALA A 208 -1.97 -6.71 -6.62
C ALA A 208 -1.31 -7.31 -5.37
N ARG A 209 -0.91 -6.44 -4.45
CA ARG A 209 -0.50 -6.83 -3.09
C ARG A 209 -1.14 -5.90 -2.08
N THR A 210 -1.82 -6.48 -1.11
CA THR A 210 -2.43 -5.76 0.00
C THR A 210 -1.52 -5.84 1.22
N SER A 211 -1.15 -4.69 1.77
CA SER A 211 -0.46 -4.59 3.06
C SER A 211 -1.40 -4.00 4.10
N SER A 212 -1.37 -4.54 5.33
CA SER A 212 -2.09 -4.00 6.47
C SER A 212 -1.18 -3.17 7.38
N ALA A 213 -1.76 -2.18 8.06
CA ALA A 213 -1.15 -1.43 9.14
C ALA A 213 -2.20 -1.16 10.22
N HIS A 214 -1.77 -0.98 11.46
CA HIS A 214 -2.68 -0.59 12.53
C HIS A 214 -3.09 0.87 12.38
N ALA A 215 -4.36 1.15 12.68
CA ALA A 215 -4.84 2.51 12.81
C ALA A 215 -4.19 3.20 14.02
N HIS A 216 -3.96 4.51 13.90
CA HIS A 216 -3.40 5.30 14.99
C HIS A 216 -4.54 5.91 15.81
N ALA A 217 -4.55 5.61 17.11
CA ALA A 217 -5.47 6.20 18.06
C ALA A 217 -5.04 7.64 18.42
N TYR A 218 -5.99 8.56 18.49
CA TYR A 218 -5.78 9.89 19.04
C TYR A 218 -6.98 10.34 19.86
N CYS A 219 -6.72 11.30 20.76
CA CYS A 219 -7.74 11.86 21.62
C CYS A 219 -8.14 13.27 21.16
N PRO A 220 -9.42 13.64 21.37
CA PRO A 220 -9.86 15.02 21.23
C PRO A 220 -9.02 15.97 22.08
N LYS A 221 -8.97 17.24 21.69
CA LYS A 221 -8.19 18.26 22.40
C LYS A 221 -8.60 18.33 23.88
N GLY A 222 -7.60 18.25 24.77
CA GLY A 222 -7.81 18.29 26.22
C GLY A 222 -7.95 16.91 26.89
N TYR A 223 -7.97 15.83 26.11
CA TYR A 223 -7.98 14.46 26.59
C TYR A 223 -6.64 13.77 26.35
N THR A 224 -6.33 12.77 27.18
CA THR A 224 -5.12 11.94 27.09
C THR A 224 -5.52 10.48 26.90
N LEU A 225 -4.81 9.75 26.04
CA LEU A 225 -5.10 8.35 25.76
C LEU A 225 -4.74 7.49 26.97
N GLN A 226 -5.71 6.72 27.45
CA GLN A 226 -5.60 5.77 28.55
C GLN A 226 -5.91 4.37 28.03
N GLY A 227 -4.87 3.54 27.91
CA GLY A 227 -4.98 2.23 27.27
C GLY A 227 -5.07 2.35 25.75
N LYS A 228 -5.99 1.60 25.14
CA LYS A 228 -6.11 1.47 23.68
C LYS A 228 -7.20 2.36 23.08
N ASP A 229 -8.37 2.38 23.69
CA ASP A 229 -9.59 2.94 23.08
C ASP A 229 -10.23 4.09 23.88
N THR A 230 -9.68 4.41 25.05
CA THR A 230 -10.31 5.34 26.00
C THR A 230 -9.48 6.59 26.15
N CYS A 231 -10.10 7.74 25.92
CA CYS A 231 -9.51 9.05 26.17
C CYS A 231 -10.07 9.62 27.47
N GLU A 232 -9.21 10.16 28.32
CA GLU A 232 -9.59 10.72 29.61
C GLU A 232 -9.13 12.16 29.78
N SER A 233 -9.98 12.98 30.40
CA SER A 233 -9.59 14.28 30.91
C SER A 233 -10.04 14.44 32.35
N TYR A 234 -9.29 15.26 33.10
CA TYR A 234 -9.57 15.54 34.50
C TYR A 234 -9.81 17.04 34.64
N LYS A 235 -10.98 17.41 35.15
CA LYS A 235 -11.30 18.80 35.49
C LYS A 235 -11.33 18.92 37.01
N THR A 236 -10.51 19.79 37.56
CA THR A 236 -10.55 20.13 38.98
C THR A 236 -11.40 21.39 39.14
N ALA A 237 -12.53 21.26 39.84
CA ALA A 237 -13.37 22.39 40.18
C ALA A 237 -12.66 23.31 41.20
N GLU A 238 -13.09 24.57 41.25
CA GLU A 238 -12.56 25.50 42.24
C GLU A 238 -12.85 25.01 43.66
N PRO A 239 -11.88 25.16 44.58
CA PRO A 239 -12.02 24.65 45.93
C PRO A 239 -13.11 25.38 46.73
N GLU A 240 -14.16 24.65 47.13
CA GLU A 240 -15.15 25.17 48.08
C GLU A 240 -14.55 25.27 49.49
N LYS A 241 -14.70 26.44 50.11
CA LYS A 241 -14.20 26.73 51.46
C LYS A 241 -15.36 26.62 52.45
N TYR A 242 -15.22 25.76 53.46
CA TYR A 242 -16.26 25.54 54.47
C TYR A 242 -15.67 25.32 55.87
N CYS A 243 -16.40 25.74 56.91
CA CYS A 243 -16.06 25.52 58.31
C CYS A 243 -17.06 24.53 58.94
N SER A 244 -16.62 23.31 59.26
CA SER A 244 -17.49 22.26 59.83
C SER A 244 -18.05 22.59 61.21
N LYS A 245 -17.29 23.34 62.03
CA LYS A 245 -17.73 23.88 63.33
C LYS A 245 -17.08 25.25 63.58
N GLY A 246 -17.88 26.32 63.63
CA GLY A 246 -17.42 27.69 63.86
C GLY A 246 -17.86 28.65 62.74
N THR A 247 -17.46 29.92 62.86
CA THR A 247 -17.72 30.94 61.83
C THR A 247 -16.42 31.35 61.14
N GLU A 248 -16.52 31.85 59.91
CA GLU A 248 -15.35 32.42 59.23
C GLU A 248 -14.81 33.62 60.01
N THR A 249 -13.51 33.59 60.31
CA THR A 249 -12.76 34.73 60.86
C THR A 249 -11.68 35.15 59.86
N LYS A 250 -11.04 36.30 60.10
CA LYS A 250 -9.94 36.81 59.24
C LYS A 250 -8.74 35.86 59.14
N GLU A 251 -8.56 34.96 60.10
CA GLU A 251 -7.41 34.05 60.19
C GLU A 251 -7.76 32.57 59.94
N GLY A 252 -9.04 32.24 59.72
CA GLY A 252 -9.50 30.87 59.49
C GLY A 252 -10.85 30.56 60.14
N CYS A 253 -11.15 29.28 60.31
CA CYS A 253 -12.36 28.84 61.02
C CYS A 253 -12.12 28.85 62.54
N GLY A 254 -12.94 29.59 63.29
CA GLY A 254 -12.78 29.74 64.74
C GLY A 254 -14.12 29.74 65.50
N LYS A 255 -14.04 29.51 66.82
CA LYS A 255 -15.16 29.66 67.76
C LYS A 255 -15.00 30.97 68.53
N HIS A 256 -16.13 31.59 68.91
CA HIS A 256 -16.13 32.71 69.84
C HIS A 256 -16.45 32.22 71.24
N ASP A 257 -15.65 32.62 72.23
CA ASP A 257 -16.01 32.44 73.63
C ASP A 257 -16.99 33.55 74.02
N THR A 258 -18.11 33.17 74.65
CA THR A 258 -19.09 34.12 75.20
C THR A 258 -18.99 34.18 76.71
N VAL A 259 -18.98 35.38 77.26
CA VAL A 259 -19.10 35.62 78.70
C VAL A 259 -20.25 36.58 78.99
N PRO A 260 -20.93 36.42 80.14
CA PRO A 260 -21.98 37.36 80.54
C PRO A 260 -21.40 38.75 80.77
N LYS A 261 -22.12 39.79 80.32
CA LYS A 261 -21.74 41.19 80.57
C LYS A 261 -21.87 41.53 82.06
N THR A 262 -20.96 42.35 82.57
CA THR A 262 -21.11 42.93 83.91
C THR A 262 -21.89 44.25 83.80
N SER A 263 -22.83 44.47 84.72
CA SER A 263 -23.66 45.68 84.76
C SER A 263 -23.42 46.39 86.08
N SER A 264 -23.01 47.66 86.04
CA SER A 264 -22.71 48.46 87.23
C SER A 264 -23.26 49.87 87.12
N CYS A 265 -23.45 50.52 88.26
CA CYS A 265 -23.95 51.89 88.31
C CYS A 265 -22.82 52.92 88.17
N PRO A 266 -23.05 54.04 87.45
CA PRO A 266 -22.10 55.15 87.42
C PRO A 266 -21.75 55.65 88.82
N LYS A 267 -20.53 56.18 88.99
CA LYS A 267 -20.08 56.72 90.29
C LYS A 267 -21.10 57.70 90.86
N GLY A 268 -21.52 57.46 92.10
CA GLY A 268 -22.51 58.26 92.83
C GLY A 268 -23.95 57.73 92.78
N TYR A 269 -24.26 56.75 91.92
CA TYR A 269 -25.57 56.09 91.87
C TYR A 269 -25.52 54.73 92.55
N THR A 270 -26.61 54.37 93.23
CA THR A 270 -26.82 53.04 93.83
C THR A 270 -27.83 52.24 93.02
N GLU A 271 -27.80 50.92 93.16
CA GLU A 271 -28.74 50.04 92.47
C GLU A 271 -30.14 50.18 93.08
N GLY A 272 -31.11 50.57 92.24
CA GLY A 272 -32.52 50.73 92.56
C GLY A 272 -33.42 49.86 91.68
N LYS A 273 -34.73 49.84 91.95
CA LYS A 273 -35.68 48.93 91.28
C LYS A 273 -35.84 49.15 89.77
N LYS A 274 -35.45 50.32 89.25
CA LYS A 274 -35.57 50.69 87.82
C LYS A 274 -34.22 50.95 87.12
N GLY A 275 -33.12 50.52 87.74
CA GLY A 275 -31.76 50.81 87.26
C GLY A 275 -30.95 51.50 88.36
N CYS A 276 -30.12 52.46 87.99
CA CYS A 276 -29.27 53.17 88.94
C CYS A 276 -29.97 54.44 89.41
N GLU A 277 -30.09 54.64 90.72
CA GLU A 277 -30.75 55.80 91.32
C GLU A 277 -29.81 56.56 92.26
N ARG A 278 -29.99 57.88 92.32
CA ARG A 278 -29.30 58.76 93.27
C ARG A 278 -30.31 59.75 93.82
N CYS A 279 -30.61 59.64 95.11
CA CYS A 279 -31.62 60.45 95.77
C CYS A 279 -31.00 61.54 96.65
N TYR A 280 -31.61 62.71 96.63
CA TYR A 280 -31.29 63.85 97.48
C TYR A 280 -32.49 64.18 98.35
N THR A 281 -32.27 64.21 99.67
CA THR A 281 -33.28 64.56 100.66
C THR A 281 -33.10 66.00 101.12
N SER A 282 -34.12 66.84 100.92
CA SER A 282 -34.24 68.16 101.55
C SER A 282 -35.34 68.11 102.63
N LYS A 283 -35.38 69.10 103.55
CA LYS A 283 -36.29 69.12 104.70
C LYS A 283 -37.80 69.03 104.36
N LYS A 284 -38.21 69.09 103.08
CA LYS A 284 -39.62 68.95 102.66
C LYS A 284 -39.87 68.04 101.44
N HIS A 285 -38.86 67.66 100.65
CA HIS A 285 -39.03 66.77 99.49
C HIS A 285 -37.78 65.93 99.21
N THR A 286 -37.99 64.69 98.74
CA THR A 286 -36.95 63.79 98.21
C THR A 286 -37.01 63.79 96.68
N HIS A 287 -35.90 64.08 96.02
CA HIS A 287 -35.78 64.00 94.57
C HIS A 287 -34.78 62.89 94.21
N CYS A 288 -35.11 62.03 93.26
CA CYS A 288 -34.23 60.95 92.81
C CYS A 288 -33.96 61.07 91.31
N ASP A 289 -32.66 61.07 90.96
CA ASP A 289 -32.21 60.96 89.57
C ASP A 289 -32.08 59.48 89.22
N TYR A 290 -32.51 59.10 88.01
CA TYR A 290 -32.42 57.74 87.51
C TYR A 290 -31.54 57.67 86.26
N THR A 291 -30.70 56.65 86.17
CA THR A 291 -29.90 56.35 84.98
C THR A 291 -29.83 54.84 84.72
N LYS A 292 -29.45 54.48 83.49
CA LYS A 292 -29.30 53.08 83.08
C LYS A 292 -27.98 52.50 83.61
N MET A 293 -27.96 51.19 83.85
CA MET A 293 -26.72 50.48 84.16
C MET A 293 -25.73 50.62 83.00
N VAL A 294 -24.46 50.82 83.35
CA VAL A 294 -23.37 50.75 82.39
C VAL A 294 -22.98 49.29 82.24
N HIS A 295 -22.88 48.83 80.99
CA HIS A 295 -22.46 47.48 80.66
C HIS A 295 -20.99 47.49 80.24
N SER A 296 -20.19 46.65 80.88
CA SER A 296 -18.77 46.45 80.57
C SER A 296 -18.49 44.98 80.28
N CYS A 297 -17.45 44.72 79.49
CA CYS A 297 -16.95 43.38 79.23
C CYS A 297 -15.55 43.21 79.81
N PRO A 298 -15.13 41.97 80.15
CA PRO A 298 -13.76 41.69 80.57
C PRO A 298 -12.75 42.09 79.48
N LYS A 299 -11.53 42.46 79.90
CA LYS A 299 -10.45 42.88 78.99
C LYS A 299 -10.21 41.86 77.88
N GLY A 300 -10.29 42.31 76.63
CA GLY A 300 -10.14 41.48 75.42
C GLY A 300 -11.42 40.84 74.89
N TYR A 301 -12.60 41.13 75.47
CA TYR A 301 -13.91 40.81 74.89
C TYR A 301 -14.53 42.06 74.25
N THR A 302 -15.36 41.86 73.24
CA THR A 302 -16.07 42.93 72.51
C THR A 302 -17.58 42.76 72.66
N MET A 303 -18.32 43.88 72.61
CA MET A 303 -19.79 43.88 72.57
C MET A 303 -20.25 44.60 71.30
N ASN A 304 -20.99 43.90 70.43
CA ASN A 304 -21.41 44.40 69.11
C ASN A 304 -20.24 44.95 68.26
N GLY A 305 -19.06 44.30 68.31
CA GLY A 305 -17.89 44.65 67.51
C GLY A 305 -17.11 45.88 67.98
N LYS A 306 -17.45 46.47 69.13
CA LYS A 306 -16.64 47.53 69.77
C LYS A 306 -15.91 46.95 70.98
N GLU A 307 -14.63 47.28 71.12
CA GLU A 307 -13.89 47.01 72.35
C GLU A 307 -14.56 47.76 73.50
N CYS A 308 -14.86 47.04 74.57
CA CYS A 308 -15.40 47.66 75.77
C CYS A 308 -14.23 48.28 76.54
N THR A 309 -14.27 49.61 76.71
CA THR A 309 -13.37 50.36 77.60
C THR A 309 -13.73 50.15 79.06
#